data_AF-A0A9E6DZ46-F1
#
_entry.id   AF-A0A9E6DZ46-F1
#
_cell.length_a   1.000
_cell.length_b   1.000
_cell.length_c   1.000
_cell.angle_alpha   90.00
_cell.angle_beta   90.00
_cell.angle_gamma   90.00
#
_symmetry.space_group_name_H-M   'P 1'
#
loop_
_entity.id
_entity.type
_entity.pdbx_description
1 polymer ?
#
loop_
_entity_poly.entity_id
_entity_poly.type
_entity_poly.pdbx_seq_one_letter_code
_entity_poly.pdbx_strand_id
1 'polypeptide(L)'
;MNKTYHRVGPDYRFDEQVTFHDIKETFGLNHIRLGSWVEEDEKRKAANLIFDSLADIPSIKHPLNQRLERVFTTTFLTHDGQNSHEYVDRAVALDHQYGRQYFSNPTELMARAFEACIESYPEISNQYLVNETLSSKLADAGGYPAIVHRQQIFSALIDYFEPLGEALGRE
;
A
#
# COMPACT_ATOMS: atom_id res chain seq x y z
N MET A 1 7.06 22.15 -33.02
CA MET A 1 8.30 21.51 -32.50
C MET A 1 7.86 20.39 -31.56
N ASN A 2 8.00 19.11 -31.94
CA ASN A 2 7.75 17.99 -31.04
C ASN A 2 8.91 17.92 -30.03
N LYS A 3 8.67 18.39 -28.80
CA LYS A 3 9.61 18.12 -27.69
C LYS A 3 9.39 16.66 -27.27
N THR A 4 10.40 15.83 -27.49
CA THR A 4 10.40 14.45 -26.98
C THR A 4 10.96 14.48 -25.56
N TYR A 5 10.15 14.09 -24.59
CA TYR A 5 10.56 13.96 -23.19
C TYR A 5 11.02 12.52 -22.93
N HIS A 6 12.20 12.36 -22.33
CA HIS A 6 12.76 11.05 -21.98
C HIS A 6 12.99 10.99 -20.47
N ARG A 7 12.47 9.94 -19.83
CA ARG A 7 12.73 9.60 -18.43
C ARG A 7 13.62 8.36 -18.38
N VAL A 8 14.50 8.30 -17.39
CA VAL A 8 15.29 7.10 -17.07
C VAL A 8 14.98 6.72 -15.62
N GLY A 9 14.28 5.60 -15.43
CA GLY A 9 13.91 5.08 -14.11
C GLY A 9 13.02 3.82 -14.21
N PRO A 10 12.64 3.19 -13.09
CA PRO A 10 11.78 2.01 -13.08
C PRO A 10 10.41 2.27 -13.71
N ASP A 11 9.79 1.26 -14.31
CA ASP A 11 8.39 1.37 -14.72
C ASP A 11 7.48 1.07 -13.52
N TYR A 12 6.86 2.11 -12.97
CA TYR A 12 5.96 2.00 -11.82
C TYR A 12 4.51 1.68 -12.24
N ARG A 13 4.21 1.72 -13.54
CA ARG A 13 2.89 1.45 -14.10
C ARG A 13 2.75 0.00 -14.57
N PHE A 14 3.84 -0.77 -14.61
CA PHE A 14 3.85 -2.14 -15.12
C PHE A 14 3.19 -2.25 -16.50
N ASP A 15 3.63 -1.39 -17.44
CA ASP A 15 3.10 -1.23 -18.79
C ASP A 15 1.64 -0.75 -18.90
N GLU A 16 0.97 -0.42 -17.79
CA GLU A 16 -0.39 0.12 -17.81
C GLU A 16 -0.45 1.62 -18.14
N GLN A 17 -1.59 2.05 -18.70
CA GLN A 17 -1.89 3.46 -18.94
C GLN A 17 -2.50 4.06 -17.68
N VAL A 18 -1.96 5.19 -17.24
CA VAL A 18 -2.56 5.96 -16.15
C VAL A 18 -3.14 7.27 -16.66
N THR A 19 -4.09 7.77 -15.90
CA THR A 19 -4.80 9.02 -16.12
C THR A 19 -4.38 10.05 -15.08
N PHE A 20 -4.79 11.29 -15.31
CA PHE A 20 -4.63 12.33 -14.28
C PHE A 20 -5.54 12.12 -13.07
N HIS A 21 -6.56 11.28 -13.16
CA HIS A 21 -7.33 10.88 -11.99
C HIS A 21 -6.47 10.01 -11.08
N ASP A 22 -5.77 9.02 -11.66
CA ASP A 22 -4.85 8.14 -10.94
C ASP A 22 -3.73 8.95 -10.27
N ILE A 23 -3.14 9.92 -10.96
CA ILE A 23 -2.14 10.83 -10.36
C ILE A 23 -2.69 11.55 -9.11
N LYS A 24 -3.96 12.00 -9.13
CA LYS A 24 -4.56 12.70 -8.00
C LYS A 24 -4.75 11.77 -6.81
N GLU A 25 -5.25 10.56 -7.06
CA GLU A 25 -5.50 9.57 -6.02
C GLU A 25 -4.19 9.05 -5.43
N THR A 26 -3.22 8.68 -6.27
CA THR A 26 -1.95 8.09 -5.84
C THR A 26 -1.05 9.08 -5.10
N PHE A 27 -0.96 10.33 -5.55
CA PHE A 27 -0.03 11.32 -4.98
C PHE A 27 -0.71 12.40 -4.13
N GLY A 28 -2.02 12.30 -3.90
CA GLY A 28 -2.78 13.26 -3.08
C GLY A 28 -2.93 14.65 -3.71
N LEU A 29 -2.82 14.78 -5.03
CA LEU A 29 -2.78 16.06 -5.76
C LEU A 29 -4.18 16.58 -6.13
N ASN A 30 -5.08 16.63 -5.15
CA ASN A 30 -6.53 16.90 -5.32
C ASN A 30 -6.87 18.21 -6.05
N HIS A 31 -5.95 19.18 -6.07
CA HIS A 31 -6.18 20.51 -6.65
C HIS A 31 -5.65 20.69 -8.09
N ILE A 32 -5.05 19.66 -8.71
CA ILE A 32 -4.62 19.77 -10.11
C ILE A 32 -5.83 19.95 -11.03
N ARG A 33 -5.78 20.97 -11.90
CA ARG A 33 -6.74 21.18 -12.98
C ARG A 33 -6.03 21.08 -14.32
N LEU A 34 -6.59 20.26 -15.21
CA LEU A 34 -6.16 20.21 -16.61
C LEU A 34 -6.93 21.28 -17.40
N GLY A 35 -6.20 22.05 -18.21
CA GLY A 35 -6.83 22.92 -19.20
C GLY A 35 -7.39 22.10 -20.37
N SER A 36 -8.50 22.56 -20.95
CA SER A 36 -9.17 21.90 -22.08
C SER A 36 -8.46 22.06 -23.43
N TRP A 37 -7.23 22.56 -23.45
CA TRP A 37 -6.51 22.98 -24.66
C TRP A 37 -5.47 21.97 -25.14
N VAL A 38 -5.57 20.71 -24.70
CA VAL A 38 -4.59 19.65 -24.98
C VAL A 38 -5.32 18.47 -25.61
N GLU A 39 -4.72 17.88 -26.65
CA GLU A 39 -5.24 16.68 -27.33
C GLU A 39 -5.21 15.46 -26.41
N GLU A 40 -6.13 14.51 -26.59
CA GLU A 40 -6.25 13.32 -25.71
C GLU A 40 -4.98 12.44 -25.70
N ASP A 41 -4.32 12.29 -26.84
CA ASP A 41 -3.07 11.53 -26.94
C ASP A 41 -1.91 12.21 -26.20
N GLU A 42 -1.88 13.54 -26.19
CA GLU A 42 -0.88 14.31 -25.46
C GLU A 42 -1.14 14.23 -23.95
N LYS A 43 -2.41 14.31 -23.52
CA LYS A 43 -2.80 14.08 -22.11
C LYS A 43 -2.36 12.72 -21.61
N ARG A 44 -2.60 11.64 -22.37
CA ARG A 44 -2.19 10.29 -21.99
C ARG A 44 -0.67 10.16 -21.83
N LYS A 45 0.11 10.67 -22.79
CA LYS A 45 1.57 10.67 -22.70
C LYS A 45 2.06 11.45 -21.48
N ALA A 46 1.48 12.62 -21.23
CA ALA A 46 1.82 13.45 -20.09
C ALA A 46 1.48 12.76 -18.77
N ALA A 47 0.32 12.10 -18.65
CA ALA A 47 -0.08 11.39 -17.44
C ALA A 47 0.93 10.28 -17.09
N ASN A 48 1.30 9.43 -18.05
CA ASN A 48 2.31 8.38 -17.82
C ASN A 48 3.65 8.96 -17.35
N LEU A 49 4.16 10.00 -18.03
CA LEU A 49 5.43 10.63 -17.68
C LEU A 49 5.39 11.29 -16.30
N ILE A 50 4.31 11.99 -15.97
CA ILE A 50 4.14 12.66 -14.67
C ILE A 50 4.05 11.64 -13.55
N PHE A 51 3.26 10.59 -13.74
CA PHE A 51 3.12 9.51 -12.76
C PHE A 51 4.48 8.89 -12.44
N ASP A 52 5.21 8.46 -13.47
CA ASP A 52 6.53 7.85 -13.31
C ASP A 52 7.54 8.81 -12.66
N SER A 53 7.49 10.10 -13.01
CA SER A 53 8.38 11.12 -12.44
C SER A 53 8.07 11.46 -10.98
N LEU A 54 6.81 11.37 -10.57
CA LEU A 54 6.42 11.54 -9.16
C LEU A 54 6.76 10.29 -8.34
N ALA A 55 6.62 9.10 -8.92
CA ALA A 55 7.01 7.85 -8.29
C ALA A 55 8.52 7.70 -8.09
N ASP A 56 9.34 8.38 -8.91
CA ASP A 56 10.81 8.42 -8.76
C ASP A 56 11.30 9.14 -7.50
N ILE A 57 10.45 9.93 -6.83
CA ILE A 57 10.87 10.73 -5.70
C ILE A 57 11.32 9.78 -4.58
N PRO A 58 12.62 9.78 -4.21
CA PRO A 58 13.14 8.82 -3.24
C PRO A 58 12.53 9.11 -1.86
N SER A 59 12.35 8.06 -1.07
CA SER A 59 11.91 8.23 0.31
C SER A 59 12.92 9.07 1.09
N ILE A 60 12.40 9.94 1.97
CA ILE A 60 13.25 10.72 2.87
C ILE A 60 14.01 9.73 3.74
N LYS A 61 15.34 9.79 3.67
CA LYS A 61 16.22 8.93 4.46
C LYS A 61 16.07 9.25 5.95
N HIS A 62 15.22 8.48 6.62
CA HIS A 62 14.94 8.62 8.03
C HIS A 62 14.68 7.23 8.65
N PRO A 63 15.19 6.92 9.86
CA PRO A 63 14.98 5.62 10.49
C PRO A 63 13.51 5.22 10.64
N LEU A 64 12.62 6.20 10.88
CA LEU A 64 11.18 5.96 10.93
C LEU A 64 10.61 5.49 9.59
N ASN A 65 11.06 6.08 8.48
CA ASN A 65 10.62 5.70 7.15
C ASN A 65 11.13 4.30 6.78
N GLN A 66 12.36 3.94 7.18
CA GLN A 66 12.90 2.59 6.98
C GLN A 66 12.10 1.54 7.76
N ARG A 67 11.70 1.83 9.00
CA ARG A 67 10.83 0.96 9.79
C ARG A 67 9.44 0.83 9.16
N LEU A 68 8.88 1.93 8.65
CA LEU A 68 7.60 1.91 7.95
C LEU A 68 7.68 1.10 6.64
N GLU A 69 8.73 1.29 5.85
CA GLU A 69 9.03 0.47 4.67
C GLU A 69 9.17 -1.00 5.05
N ARG A 70 9.78 -1.31 6.20
CA ARG A 70 9.88 -2.68 6.71
C ARG A 70 8.51 -3.28 7.02
N VAL A 71 7.58 -2.51 7.57
CA VAL A 71 6.18 -2.95 7.78
C VAL A 71 5.55 -3.30 6.44
N PHE A 72 5.63 -2.41 5.43
CA PHE A 72 5.01 -2.67 4.12
C PHE A 72 5.64 -3.86 3.38
N THR A 73 6.97 -3.93 3.33
CA THR A 73 7.68 -5.04 2.66
C THR A 73 7.38 -6.37 3.34
N THR A 74 7.31 -6.42 4.68
CA THR A 74 6.93 -7.63 5.42
C THR A 74 5.49 -8.04 5.13
N THR A 75 4.56 -7.09 5.02
CA THR A 75 3.14 -7.40 4.74
C THR A 75 2.88 -7.81 3.29
N PHE A 76 3.53 -7.16 2.33
CA PHE A 76 3.14 -7.26 0.92
C PHE A 76 4.06 -8.12 0.06
N LEU A 77 5.31 -8.36 0.47
CA LEU A 77 6.30 -9.03 -0.37
C LEU A 77 6.76 -10.35 0.23
N THR A 78 7.29 -11.21 -0.63
CA THR A 78 8.09 -12.37 -0.23
C THR A 78 9.34 -11.92 0.53
N HIS A 79 9.95 -12.83 1.29
CA HIS A 79 11.12 -12.51 2.13
C HIS A 79 12.32 -11.94 1.34
N ASP A 80 12.45 -12.31 0.06
CA ASP A 80 13.46 -11.81 -0.87
C ASP A 80 13.09 -10.45 -1.53
N GLY A 81 11.87 -9.94 -1.28
CA GLY A 81 11.34 -8.70 -1.82
C GLY A 81 11.05 -8.73 -3.32
N GLN A 82 11.07 -9.90 -3.97
CA GLN A 82 10.97 -9.99 -5.43
C GLN A 82 9.53 -10.17 -5.93
N ASN A 83 8.65 -10.77 -5.13
CA ASN A 83 7.28 -11.08 -5.52
C ASN A 83 6.29 -10.63 -4.45
N SER A 84 5.01 -10.63 -4.80
CA SER A 84 3.91 -10.47 -3.85
C SER A 84 3.91 -11.63 -2.85
N HIS A 85 3.58 -11.31 -1.59
CA HIS A 85 3.30 -12.33 -0.59
C HIS A 85 1.99 -13.06 -0.94
N GLU A 86 1.87 -14.34 -0.59
CA GLU A 86 0.63 -15.14 -0.76
C GLU A 86 -0.61 -14.45 -0.20
N TYR A 87 -0.44 -13.58 0.80
CA TYR A 87 -1.52 -12.77 1.36
C TYR A 87 -2.13 -11.82 0.33
N VAL A 88 -1.30 -11.16 -0.48
CA VAL A 88 -1.73 -10.26 -1.55
C VAL A 88 -2.41 -11.07 -2.65
N ASP A 89 -1.84 -12.21 -3.04
CA ASP A 89 -2.40 -13.08 -4.08
C ASP A 89 -3.82 -13.57 -3.72
N ARG A 90 -4.03 -13.98 -2.46
CA ARG A 90 -5.37 -14.36 -1.97
C ARG A 90 -6.35 -13.20 -2.00
N ALA A 91 -5.89 -11.98 -1.72
CA ALA A 91 -6.75 -10.81 -1.79
C ALA A 91 -7.15 -10.43 -3.22
N VAL A 92 -6.24 -10.58 -4.18
CA VAL A 92 -6.55 -10.46 -5.61
C VAL A 92 -7.56 -11.53 -6.04
N ALA A 93 -7.39 -12.78 -5.60
CA ALA A 93 -8.36 -13.84 -5.87
C ALA A 93 -9.76 -13.53 -5.30
N LEU A 94 -9.85 -12.94 -4.11
CA LEU A 94 -11.11 -12.47 -3.52
C LEU A 94 -11.75 -11.36 -4.37
N ASP A 95 -10.98 -10.40 -4.85
CA ASP A 95 -11.49 -9.35 -5.74
C ASP A 95 -12.10 -9.92 -7.02
N HIS A 96 -11.44 -10.91 -7.63
CA HIS A 96 -12.01 -11.64 -8.77
C HIS A 96 -13.29 -12.39 -8.41
N GLN A 97 -13.33 -13.05 -7.24
CA GLN A 97 -14.50 -13.79 -6.79
C GLN A 97 -15.72 -12.89 -6.56
N TYR A 98 -15.52 -11.69 -6.00
CA TYR A 98 -16.59 -10.75 -5.67
C TYR A 98 -16.83 -9.68 -6.74
N GLY A 99 -16.03 -9.66 -7.81
CA GLY A 99 -16.18 -8.72 -8.93
C GLY A 99 -15.97 -7.27 -8.54
N ARG A 100 -15.08 -6.99 -7.58
CA ARG A 100 -14.78 -5.63 -7.09
C ARG A 100 -13.29 -5.50 -6.78
N GLN A 101 -12.75 -4.28 -6.81
CA GLN A 101 -11.38 -3.99 -6.40
C GLN A 101 -11.39 -3.39 -4.99
N TYR A 102 -11.44 -4.25 -3.97
CA TYR A 102 -11.55 -3.84 -2.57
C TYR A 102 -10.51 -4.57 -1.72
N PHE A 103 -10.47 -5.89 -1.79
CA PHE A 103 -9.62 -6.72 -0.97
C PHE A 103 -8.14 -6.54 -1.31
N SER A 104 -7.77 -6.35 -2.58
CA SER A 104 -6.38 -6.10 -2.99
C SER A 104 -5.95 -4.63 -2.85
N ASN A 105 -6.86 -3.74 -2.45
CA ASN A 105 -6.49 -2.35 -2.20
C ASN A 105 -5.43 -2.30 -1.06
N PRO A 106 -4.27 -1.64 -1.25
CA PRO A 106 -3.21 -1.63 -0.24
C PRO A 106 -3.63 -1.13 1.13
N THR A 107 -4.50 -0.11 1.19
CA THR A 107 -5.03 0.44 2.43
C THR A 107 -5.89 -0.59 3.15
N GLU A 108 -6.77 -1.28 2.43
CA GLU A 108 -7.63 -2.33 2.97
C GLU A 108 -6.84 -3.57 3.38
N LEU A 109 -5.85 -3.99 2.58
CA LEU A 109 -4.92 -5.07 2.93
C LEU A 109 -4.19 -4.77 4.24
N MET A 110 -3.66 -3.55 4.37
CA MET A 110 -2.93 -3.14 5.57
C MET A 110 -3.86 -3.05 6.79
N ALA A 111 -5.08 -2.53 6.61
CA ALA A 111 -6.08 -2.47 7.68
C ALA A 111 -6.41 -3.88 8.21
N ARG A 112 -6.74 -4.80 7.32
CA ARG A 112 -7.03 -6.21 7.67
C ARG A 112 -5.82 -6.90 8.30
N ALA A 113 -4.61 -6.66 7.79
CA ALA A 113 -3.40 -7.20 8.38
C ALA A 113 -3.17 -6.66 9.80
N PHE A 114 -3.32 -5.36 10.01
CA PHE A 114 -3.18 -4.71 11.31
C PHE A 114 -4.20 -5.23 12.32
N GLU A 115 -5.49 -5.26 11.96
CA GLU A 115 -6.56 -5.78 12.81
C GLU A 115 -6.29 -7.22 13.24
N ALA A 116 -5.97 -8.10 12.29
CA ALA A 116 -5.67 -9.50 12.58
C ALA A 116 -4.42 -9.67 13.46
N CYS A 117 -3.42 -8.80 13.30
CA CYS A 117 -2.26 -8.78 14.18
C CYS A 117 -2.67 -8.43 15.60
N ILE A 118 -3.40 -7.33 15.83
CA ILE A 118 -3.83 -6.92 17.17
C ILE A 118 -4.73 -7.97 17.83
N GLU A 119 -5.70 -8.54 17.10
CA GLU A 119 -6.56 -9.61 17.63
C GLU A 119 -5.78 -10.87 18.03
N SER A 120 -4.58 -11.10 17.47
CA SER A 120 -3.72 -12.22 17.85
C SER A 120 -3.04 -12.05 19.22
N TYR A 121 -3.06 -10.84 19.83
CA TYR A 121 -2.42 -10.55 21.10
C TYR A 121 -3.46 -10.08 22.15
N PRO A 122 -3.93 -10.97 23.04
CA PRO A 122 -5.03 -10.66 23.98
C PRO A 122 -4.67 -9.60 25.03
N GLU A 123 -3.37 -9.33 25.21
CA GLU A 123 -2.85 -8.27 26.07
C GLU A 123 -3.26 -6.87 25.58
N ILE A 124 -3.53 -6.73 24.27
CA ILE A 124 -3.87 -5.46 23.61
C ILE A 124 -5.38 -5.44 23.35
N SER A 125 -6.11 -4.70 24.19
CA SER A 125 -7.55 -4.49 24.01
C SER A 125 -7.83 -3.10 23.44
N ASN A 126 -8.50 -3.04 22.29
CA ASN A 126 -8.91 -1.79 21.66
C ASN A 126 -10.39 -1.86 21.24
N GLN A 127 -11.21 -1.01 21.83
CA GLN A 127 -12.65 -0.94 21.56
C GLN A 127 -13.00 -0.46 20.13
N TYR A 128 -12.05 0.16 19.43
CA TYR A 128 -12.23 0.66 18.06
C TYR A 128 -11.85 -0.37 16.98
N LEU A 129 -11.22 -1.48 17.35
CA LEU A 129 -10.92 -2.56 16.43
C LEU A 129 -12.06 -3.57 16.44
N VAL A 130 -12.36 -4.13 15.27
CA VAL A 130 -13.43 -5.13 15.12
C VAL A 130 -13.02 -6.41 15.86
N ASN A 131 -13.86 -6.83 16.80
CA ASN A 131 -13.75 -8.15 17.43
C ASN A 131 -14.34 -9.21 16.49
N GLU A 132 -13.79 -10.43 16.47
CA GLU A 132 -14.23 -11.58 15.64
C GLU A 132 -13.76 -11.56 14.18
N THR A 133 -12.67 -10.84 13.91
CA THR A 133 -12.12 -10.70 12.56
C THR A 133 -11.58 -12.07 12.08
N LEU A 134 -10.95 -12.83 12.98
CA LEU A 134 -10.38 -14.16 12.73
C LEU A 134 -11.38 -15.34 12.70
N SER A 135 -12.63 -15.15 13.13
CA SER A 135 -13.69 -16.18 13.09
C SER A 135 -14.76 -15.90 12.01
N SER A 136 -14.52 -14.90 11.17
CA SER A 136 -15.44 -14.48 10.12
C SER A 136 -15.40 -15.38 8.87
N LYS A 137 -16.47 -15.34 8.05
CA LYS A 137 -16.48 -15.98 6.71
C LYS A 137 -15.35 -15.48 5.82
N LEU A 138 -14.89 -14.24 6.04
CA LEU A 138 -13.78 -13.67 5.30
C LEU A 138 -12.44 -14.27 5.74
N ALA A 139 -12.30 -14.65 7.01
CA ALA A 139 -11.14 -15.40 7.49
C ALA A 139 -11.06 -16.78 6.85
N ASP A 140 -12.18 -17.49 6.76
CA ASP A 140 -12.26 -18.78 6.07
C ASP A 140 -11.92 -18.65 4.57
N ALA A 141 -12.29 -17.52 3.96
CA ALA A 141 -11.99 -17.22 2.56
C ALA A 141 -10.56 -16.69 2.34
N GLY A 142 -9.72 -16.63 3.37
CA GLY A 142 -8.33 -16.21 3.26
C GLY A 142 -8.11 -14.70 3.22
N GLY A 143 -9.05 -13.90 3.72
CA GLY A 143 -8.96 -12.44 3.74
C GLY A 143 -7.98 -11.85 4.77
N TYR A 144 -7.36 -12.66 5.61
CA TYR A 144 -6.38 -12.21 6.62
C TYR A 144 -5.05 -12.95 6.50
N PRO A 145 -3.94 -12.35 6.97
CA PRO A 145 -2.64 -13.02 6.99
C PRO A 145 -2.66 -14.26 7.89
N ALA A 146 -1.89 -15.29 7.52
CA ALA A 146 -1.72 -16.49 8.34
C ALA A 146 -0.97 -16.17 9.65
N ILE A 147 -1.11 -17.00 10.68
CA ILE A 147 -0.56 -16.72 12.02
C ILE A 147 0.95 -16.41 12.00
N VAL A 148 1.74 -17.15 11.23
CA VAL A 148 3.20 -16.92 11.10
C VAL A 148 3.48 -15.55 10.49
N HIS A 149 2.72 -15.17 9.46
CA HIS A 149 2.85 -13.86 8.81
C HIS A 149 2.41 -12.72 9.74
N ARG A 150 1.35 -12.93 10.53
CA ARG A 150 0.91 -11.96 11.56
C ARG A 150 1.99 -11.70 12.59
N GLN A 151 2.71 -12.72 13.05
CA GLN A 151 3.82 -12.54 13.99
C GLN A 151 4.94 -11.69 13.39
N GLN A 152 5.27 -11.89 12.11
CA GLN A 152 6.28 -11.10 11.40
C GLN A 152 5.85 -9.64 11.24
N ILE A 153 4.60 -9.42 10.80
CA ILE A 153 4.03 -8.07 10.64
C ILE A 153 3.99 -7.37 11.99
N PHE A 154 3.53 -8.04 13.05
CA PHE A 154 3.45 -7.47 14.39
C PHE A 154 4.83 -7.07 14.93
N SER A 155 5.86 -7.91 14.73
CA SER A 155 7.24 -7.53 15.09
C SER A 155 7.67 -6.25 14.39
N ALA A 156 7.42 -6.12 13.07
CA ALA A 156 7.76 -4.91 12.32
C ALA A 156 6.96 -3.67 12.79
N LEU A 157 5.69 -3.87 13.18
CA LEU A 157 4.85 -2.80 13.73
C LEU A 157 5.39 -2.31 15.07
N ILE A 158 5.80 -3.21 15.97
CA ILE A 158 6.41 -2.82 17.25
C ILE A 158 7.71 -2.06 17.02
N ASP A 159 8.59 -2.54 16.14
CA ASP A 159 9.84 -1.85 15.78
C ASP A 159 9.59 -0.44 15.24
N TYR A 160 8.46 -0.22 14.56
CA TYR A 160 8.03 1.09 14.06
C TYR A 160 7.47 1.99 15.16
N PHE A 161 6.56 1.48 16.01
CA PHE A 161 5.83 2.27 17.00
C PHE A 161 6.60 2.50 18.31
N GLU A 162 7.46 1.59 18.75
CA GLU A 162 8.26 1.72 19.97
C GLU A 162 9.02 3.05 20.06
N PRO A 163 9.83 3.48 19.06
CA PRO A 163 10.54 4.76 19.12
C PRO A 163 9.60 5.97 19.15
N LEU A 164 8.41 5.86 18.56
CA LEU A 164 7.39 6.92 18.62
C LEU A 164 6.78 7.01 20.02
N GLY A 165 6.48 5.86 20.62
CA GLY A 165 5.98 5.77 21.99
C GLY A 165 6.99 6.32 23.01
N GLU A 166 8.27 5.99 22.86
CA GLU A 166 9.32 6.57 23.68
C GLU A 166 9.43 8.09 23.52
N ALA A 167 9.32 8.61 22.30
CA ALA A 167 9.40 10.04 22.05
C ALA A 167 8.22 10.79 22.70
N LEU A 168 7.00 10.25 22.57
CA LEU A 168 5.79 10.80 23.19
C LEU A 168 5.82 10.71 24.73
N GLY A 169 6.38 9.64 25.29
CA GLY A 169 6.47 9.47 26.74
C GLY A 169 7.51 10.37 27.43
N ARG A 170 8.32 11.10 26.65
CA ARG A 170 9.31 12.07 27.15
C ARG A 170 8.79 13.52 27.12
N GLU A 171 7.60 13.76 26.58
CA GLU A 171 6.87 15.04 26.70
C GLU A 171 6.09 15.10 28.02
#